data_AF-A0A1M5THL7-F1
#
_entry.id   AF-A0A1M5THL7-F1
#
_cell.length_a   1.000
_cell.length_b   1.000
_cell.length_c   1.000
_cell.angle_alpha   90.00
_cell.angle_beta   90.00
_cell.angle_gamma   90.00
#
_symmetry.space_group_name_H-M   'P 1'
#
loop_
_entity.id
_entity.type
_entity.pdbx_description
1 polymer ?
#
loop_
_entity_poly.entity_id
_entity_poly.type
_entity_poly.pdbx_seq_one_letter_code
_entity_poly.pdbx_strand_id
1 'polypeptide(L)' 'MRTKLIYSSEENHLGYGAGSGDTERYEYECLCGEGKIVEEHDNIPGFRDHTVYIACDKCREKYKIDESKSVRGWEIVEK' A
#
# COMPACT_ATOMS: atom_id res chain seq x y z
N MET A 1 9.71 9.07 4.87
CA MET A 1 10.51 7.86 5.21
C MET A 1 9.78 6.59 4.79
N ARG A 2 10.49 5.55 4.30
CA ARG A 2 9.94 4.23 3.95
C ARG A 2 10.50 3.17 4.90
N THR A 3 9.66 2.23 5.33
CA THR A 3 10.06 1.15 6.25
C THR A 3 10.37 -0.14 5.49
N LYS A 4 10.85 -1.15 6.22
CA LYS A 4 11.27 -2.43 5.65
C LYS A 4 10.07 -3.23 5.14
N LEU A 5 10.16 -3.75 3.91
CA LEU A 5 9.17 -4.71 3.38
C LEU A 5 9.25 -6.03 4.16
N ILE A 6 8.11 -6.53 4.63
CA ILE A 6 7.99 -7.78 5.39
C ILE A 6 7.12 -8.82 4.68
N TYR A 7 6.27 -8.41 3.76
CA TYR A 7 5.43 -9.30 2.95
C TYR A 7 5.10 -8.67 1.61
N SER A 8 4.97 -9.50 0.57
CA SER A 8 4.45 -9.10 -0.74
C SER A 8 3.68 -10.25 -1.38
N SER A 9 2.56 -9.95 -2.01
CA SER A 9 1.83 -10.87 -2.90
C SER A 9 1.32 -10.16 -4.14
N GLU A 10 1.23 -10.92 -5.22
CA GLU A 10 0.64 -10.52 -6.49
C GLU A 10 -0.29 -11.65 -6.95
N GLU A 11 -1.52 -11.30 -7.28
CA GLU A 11 -2.52 -12.24 -7.81
C GLU A 11 -2.95 -11.77 -9.19
N ASN A 12 -2.67 -12.60 -10.20
CA ASN A 12 -2.98 -12.29 -11.59
C ASN A 12 -4.47 -12.59 -11.87
N HIS A 13 -5.15 -11.65 -12.52
CA HIS A 13 -6.54 -11.78 -12.92
C HIS A 13 -6.66 -11.68 -14.45
N LEU A 14 -7.09 -12.78 -15.10
CA LEU A 14 -7.24 -12.85 -16.56
C LEU A 14 -8.26 -11.84 -17.12
N GLY A 15 -9.17 -11.36 -16.27
CA GLY A 15 -10.20 -10.39 -16.62
C GLY A 15 -11.43 -11.02 -17.26
N TYR A 16 -12.58 -10.37 -17.09
CA TYR A 16 -13.81 -10.69 -17.80
C TYR A 16 -14.24 -9.46 -18.62
N GLY A 17 -13.58 -9.22 -19.76
CA GLY A 17 -13.92 -8.13 -20.67
C GLY A 17 -12.79 -7.12 -20.90
N ALA A 18 -12.65 -6.12 -20.01
CA ALA A 18 -11.79 -4.93 -20.21
C ALA A 18 -10.27 -5.18 -20.28
N GLY A 19 -9.84 -6.42 -20.08
CA GLY A 19 -8.44 -6.86 -20.14
C GLY A 19 -7.99 -7.54 -18.85
N SER A 20 -6.81 -8.17 -18.90
CA SER A 20 -6.15 -8.74 -17.74
C SER A 20 -5.51 -7.65 -16.88
N GLY A 21 -5.33 -7.95 -15.61
CA GLY A 21 -4.56 -7.15 -14.66
C GLY A 21 -4.17 -8.00 -13.47
N ASP A 22 -3.85 -7.36 -12.37
CA ASP A 22 -3.39 -8.01 -11.15
C ASP A 22 -3.81 -7.20 -9.93
N THR A 23 -3.83 -7.85 -8.79
CA THR A 23 -3.94 -7.20 -7.49
C THR A 23 -2.64 -7.44 -6.72
N GLU A 24 -2.05 -6.39 -6.18
CA GLU A 24 -0.82 -6.46 -5.41
C GLU A 24 -1.07 -6.03 -3.97
N ARG A 25 -0.37 -6.67 -3.05
CA ARG A 25 -0.36 -6.29 -1.64
C ARG A 25 1.05 -6.33 -1.10
N TYR A 26 1.45 -5.22 -0.52
CA TYR A 26 2.75 -5.05 0.14
C TYR A 26 2.51 -4.68 1.60
N GLU A 27 3.20 -5.37 2.51
CA GLU A 27 3.19 -5.02 3.92
C GLU A 27 4.60 -4.66 4.37
N TYR A 28 4.69 -3.54 5.07
CA TYR A 28 5.93 -3.00 5.60
C TYR A 28 5.86 -2.96 7.13
N GLU A 29 7.03 -3.11 7.77
CA GLU A 29 7.16 -2.96 9.20
C GLU A 29 6.69 -1.57 9.64
N CYS A 30 5.95 -1.48 10.74
CA CYS A 30 5.60 -0.17 11.31
C CYS A 30 6.79 0.48 12.01
N LEU A 31 6.80 1.81 12.10
CA LEU A 31 7.83 2.58 12.79
C LEU A 31 8.03 2.18 14.27
N CYS A 32 6.98 1.67 14.93
CA CYS A 32 7.05 1.21 16.32
C CYS A 32 7.40 -0.28 16.48
N GLY A 33 7.45 -1.06 15.39
CA GLY A 33 7.67 -2.51 15.42
C GLY A 33 6.46 -3.37 15.84
N GLU A 34 5.36 -2.77 16.32
CA GLU A 34 4.16 -3.48 16.82
C GLU A 34 2.98 -3.50 15.83
N GLY A 35 3.22 -3.23 14.54
CA GLY A 35 2.17 -3.20 13.53
C GLY A 35 2.75 -3.17 12.12
N LYS A 36 1.94 -2.74 11.15
CA LYS A 36 2.38 -2.66 9.74
C LYS A 36 1.83 -1.45 9.01
N ILE A 37 2.40 -1.20 7.84
CA ILE A 37 1.87 -0.31 6.81
C ILE A 37 1.48 -1.21 5.65
N VAL A 38 0.31 -0.97 5.08
CA VAL A 38 -0.24 -1.78 4.01
C VAL A 38 -0.39 -0.90 2.77
N GLU A 39 0.12 -1.39 1.65
CA GLU A 39 0.00 -0.81 0.31
C GLU A 39 -0.69 -1.83 -0.58
N GLU A 40 -1.83 -1.46 -1.14
CA GLU A 40 -2.66 -2.31 -2.00
C GLU A 40 -2.85 -1.63 -3.36
N HIS A 41 -2.66 -2.40 -4.43
CA HIS A 41 -2.88 -1.98 -5.81
C HIS A 41 -3.90 -2.90 -6.45
N ASP A 42 -4.90 -2.31 -7.09
CA ASP A 42 -5.73 -3.00 -8.07
C ASP A 42 -5.33 -2.46 -9.43
N ASN A 43 -4.67 -3.28 -10.25
CA ASN A 43 -4.25 -2.92 -11.61
C ASN A 43 -5.23 -3.43 -12.66
N ILE A 44 -6.39 -3.95 -12.27
CA ILE A 44 -7.40 -4.48 -13.19
C ILE A 44 -8.00 -3.32 -14.01
N PRO A 45 -8.05 -3.43 -15.35
CA PRO A 45 -8.70 -2.42 -16.19
C PRO A 45 -10.12 -2.12 -15.74
N GLY A 46 -10.42 -0.85 -15.48
CA GLY A 46 -11.72 -0.38 -14.98
C GLY A 46 -11.85 -0.31 -13.45
N PHE A 47 -10.94 -0.92 -12.71
CA PHE A 47 -10.90 -0.92 -11.23
C PHE A 47 -9.60 -0.33 -10.68
N ARG A 48 -8.77 0.27 -11.54
CA ARG A 48 -7.46 0.82 -11.18
C ARG A 48 -7.52 1.68 -9.94
N ASP A 49 -7.04 1.14 -8.82
CA ASP A 49 -7.10 1.75 -7.50
C ASP A 49 -5.79 1.54 -6.76
N HIS A 50 -5.50 2.46 -5.85
CA HIS A 50 -4.31 2.42 -5.02
C HIS A 50 -4.63 2.98 -3.65
N THR A 51 -4.28 2.23 -2.62
CA THR A 51 -4.50 2.64 -1.24
C THR A 51 -3.30 2.27 -0.37
N VAL A 52 -2.84 3.23 0.44
CA VAL A 52 -1.77 3.03 1.42
C VAL A 52 -2.21 3.55 2.78
N TYR A 53 -2.02 2.74 3.83
CA TYR A 53 -2.45 3.10 5.17
C TYR A 53 -1.59 2.51 6.28
N ILE A 54 -1.57 3.23 7.41
CA ILE A 54 -0.89 2.79 8.63
C ILE A 54 -1.85 1.89 9.41
N ALA A 55 -1.64 0.57 9.32
CA ALA A 55 -2.34 -0.45 10.11
C ALA A 55 -1.68 -0.62 11.50
N CYS A 56 -1.54 0.50 12.21
CA CYS A 56 -1.06 0.55 13.59
C CYS A 56 -1.75 1.71 14.31
N ASP A 57 -2.54 1.43 15.34
CA ASP A 57 -3.32 2.44 16.04
C ASP A 57 -2.46 3.51 16.72
N LYS A 58 -1.29 3.14 17.23
CA LYS A 58 -0.36 4.08 17.89
C LYS A 58 0.29 5.03 16.88
N CYS A 59 0.76 4.49 15.76
CA CYS A 59 1.49 5.27 14.75
C CYS A 59 0.55 6.09 13.87
N ARG A 60 -0.67 5.62 13.57
CA ARG A 60 -1.63 6.39 12.77
C ARG A 60 -2.07 7.67 13.46
N GLU A 61 -1.93 7.79 14.78
CA GLU A 61 -2.22 9.04 15.50
C GLU A 61 -1.16 10.10 15.23
N LYS A 62 0.12 9.70 15.21
CA LYS A 62 1.29 10.60 15.10
C LYS A 62 1.75 10.87 13.67
N TYR A 63 1.52 9.91 12.78
CA TYR A 63 2.03 9.93 11.42
C TYR A 63 0.90 9.84 10.40
N LYS A 64 1.16 10.31 9.19
CA LYS A 64 0.30 10.14 8.01
C LYS A 64 1.13 9.66 6.82
N ILE A 65 0.43 9.14 5.82
CA ILE A 65 1.02 8.81 4.53
C ILE A 65 0.94 10.05 3.64
N ASP A 66 2.07 10.44 3.05
CA ASP A 66 2.18 11.43 1.99
C ASP A 66 2.32 10.71 0.65
N GLU A 67 1.30 10.82 -0.20
CA GLU A 67 1.23 10.19 -1.53
C GLU A 67 1.56 11.19 -2.66
N SER A 68 2.13 12.34 -2.33
CA SER A 68 2.29 13.47 -3.25
C SER A 68 3.27 13.23 -4.40
N LYS A 69 4.19 12.28 -4.24
CA LYS A 69 5.29 12.02 -5.19
C LYS A 69 4.89 11.12 -6.35
N SER A 70 4.27 9.99 -6.05
CA SER A 70 3.72 9.04 -7.01
C SER A 70 2.97 7.94 -6.26
N VAL A 71 2.20 7.13 -7.00
CA VAL A 71 1.49 5.94 -6.50
C VAL A 71 2.42 5.09 -5.61
N ARG A 72 3.60 4.69 -6.09
CA ARG A 72 4.56 3.87 -5.33
C ARG A 72 5.63 4.66 -4.58
N GLY A 73 5.53 5.99 -4.62
CA GLY A 73 6.49 6.94 -4.08
C GLY A 73 6.05 7.53 -2.74
N TRP A 74 5.09 6.90 -2.07
CA TRP A 74 4.57 7.38 -0.80
C TRP A 74 5.64 7.39 0.29
N GLU A 75 5.43 8.25 1.27
CA GLU A 75 6.29 8.39 2.43
C GLU A 75 5.49 8.54 3.72
N ILE A 76 6.07 8.10 4.83
CA ILE A 76 5.53 8.43 6.14
C ILE A 76 6.08 9.79 6.56
N VAL A 77 5.19 10.68 6.99
CA VAL A 77 5.52 12.00 7.55
C VAL A 77 4.80 12.18 8.89
N GLU A 78 5.41 12.96 9.79
CA GLU A 78 4.75 13.38 11.03
C GLU A 78 3.59 14.33 10.72
N LYS A 79 2.57 14.31 11.58
CA LYS A 79 1.41 15.20 11.47
C LYS A 79 1.68 16.58 12.03
#